data_AF-A0A1H6CPA1-F1
#
_entry.id   AF-A0A1H6CPA1-F1
#
_cell.length_a   1.000
_cell.length_b   1.000
_cell.length_c   1.000
_cell.angle_alpha   90.00
_cell.angle_beta   90.00
_cell.angle_gamma   90.00
#
_symmetry.space_group_name_H-M   'P 1'
#
loop_
_entity.id
_entity.type
_entity.pdbx_description
1 polymer ?
#
loop_
_entity_poly.entity_id
_entity_poly.type
_entity_poly.pdbx_seq_one_letter_code
_entity_poly.pdbx_strand_id
1 'polypeptide(L)'
;MSSARRRRDRVLVHLTELHELPLGGGPEAAFKERLRAELLSGRLTLEPEAPEVPEAPAKGRRRARRRPLLSQLAAMGLAAAMTVSSFATYQAMPGDSLYPLKRAAESTLVRLSTDDAERGRRELDSAKTRAEEVASLLGSSVEGPLLDKTLKDMEESTRAGISRLERTEPRSPKIKNFARDQKEAVKPMLTQLGEAQLAQAEGYLDYIEGLAEPE
;
A
#
# COMPACT_ATOMS: atom_id res chain seq x y z
N MET A 1 18.56 25.56 23.01
CA MET A 1 18.20 24.15 22.75
C MET A 1 17.01 24.09 21.78
N SER A 2 17.22 23.53 20.59
CA SER A 2 16.28 23.56 19.44
C SER A 2 14.95 22.86 19.73
N SER A 3 13.83 23.44 19.28
CA SER A 3 12.46 22.91 19.48
C SER A 3 12.27 21.52 18.85
N ALA A 4 13.05 21.20 17.81
CA ALA A 4 13.05 19.90 17.15
C ALA A 4 13.57 18.76 18.06
N ARG A 5 14.54 19.04 18.94
CA ARG A 5 15.01 18.04 19.92
C ARG A 5 13.93 17.75 20.95
N ARG A 6 13.28 18.78 21.50
CA ARG A 6 12.19 18.61 22.48
C ARG A 6 10.97 17.88 21.93
N ARG A 7 10.68 18.00 20.63
CA ARG A 7 9.63 17.21 19.97
C ARG A 7 10.04 15.74 19.83
N ARG A 8 11.28 15.47 19.41
CA ARG A 8 11.82 14.10 19.34
C ARG A 8 11.83 13.43 20.71
N ASP A 9 12.29 14.13 21.74
CA ASP A 9 12.35 13.59 23.11
C ASP A 9 10.94 13.25 23.62
N ARG A 10 9.94 14.10 23.33
CA ARG A 10 8.53 13.80 23.66
C ARG A 10 7.97 12.58 22.94
N VAL A 11 8.31 12.40 21.67
CA VAL A 11 7.88 11.21 20.91
C VAL A 11 8.53 9.95 21.48
N LEU A 12 9.80 10.01 21.87
CA LEU A 12 10.50 8.86 22.46
C LEU A 12 9.92 8.47 23.82
N VAL A 13 9.56 9.44 24.66
CA VAL A 13 8.86 9.20 25.93
C VAL A 13 7.51 8.54 25.69
N HIS A 14 6.75 9.01 24.70
CA HIS A 14 5.43 8.45 24.43
C HIS A 14 5.49 7.04 23.81
N LEU A 15 6.49 6.76 22.98
CA LEU A 15 6.73 5.42 22.44
C LEU A 15 7.16 4.41 23.52
N THR A 16 7.89 4.87 24.54
CA THR A 16 8.25 4.03 25.69
C THR A 16 7.03 3.77 26.57
N GLU A 17 6.18 4.76 26.82
CA GLU A 17 4.89 4.56 27.51
C GLU A 17 3.99 3.55 26.78
N LEU A 18 3.94 3.59 25.44
CA LEU A 18 3.16 2.65 24.64
C LEU A 18 3.71 1.21 24.66
N HIS A 19 5.04 1.04 24.80
CA HIS A 19 5.66 -0.29 24.93
C HIS A 19 5.30 -0.95 26.27
N GLU A 20 5.14 -0.16 27.33
CA GLU A 20 4.80 -0.64 28.67
C GLU A 20 3.30 -0.93 28.85
N LEU A 21 2.45 -0.52 27.89
CA LEU A 21 1.05 -0.91 27.89
C LEU A 21 0.95 -2.41 27.58
N PRO A 22 0.32 -3.22 28.44
CA PRO A 22 0.11 -4.63 28.18
C PRO A 22 -0.92 -4.78 27.06
N LEU A 23 -0.45 -4.71 25.82
CA LEU A 23 -1.16 -5.24 24.67
C LEU A 23 -1.34 -6.73 24.97
N GLY A 24 -2.60 -7.17 25.10
CA GLY A 24 -2.99 -8.48 25.61
C GLY A 24 -2.05 -9.62 25.17
N GLY A 25 -1.80 -10.54 26.09
CA GLY A 25 -0.79 -11.58 26.00
C GLY A 25 -0.63 -12.16 24.60
N GLY A 26 0.63 -12.23 24.14
CA GLY A 26 0.96 -12.69 22.80
C GLY A 26 0.34 -14.06 22.44
N PRO A 27 0.40 -14.46 21.16
CA PRO A 27 -0.45 -15.51 20.61
C PRO A 27 -0.52 -16.77 21.48
N GLU A 28 -1.71 -17.38 21.54
CA GLU A 28 -1.99 -18.55 22.37
C GLU A 28 -0.93 -19.65 22.16
N ALA A 29 -0.49 -20.30 23.23
CA ALA A 29 0.60 -21.28 23.20
C ALA A 29 0.33 -22.42 22.21
N ALA A 30 -0.92 -22.91 22.18
CA ALA A 30 -1.34 -23.95 21.24
C ALA A 30 -1.22 -23.51 19.77
N PHE A 31 -1.47 -22.23 19.47
CA PHE A 31 -1.27 -21.69 18.14
C PHE A 31 0.22 -21.64 17.77
N LYS A 32 1.08 -21.19 18.69
CA LYS A 32 2.54 -21.15 18.48
C LYS A 32 3.11 -22.54 18.23
N GLU A 33 2.64 -23.55 18.96
CA GLU A 33 3.08 -24.93 18.80
C GLU A 33 2.64 -25.54 17.47
N ARG A 34 1.38 -25.32 17.06
CA ARG A 34 0.88 -25.75 15.75
C ARG A 34 1.68 -25.12 14.62
N LEU A 35 1.87 -23.80 14.65
CA LEU A 35 2.65 -23.08 13.63
C LEU A 35 4.10 -23.56 13.58
N ARG A 36 4.72 -23.80 14.75
CA ARG A 36 6.09 -24.35 14.82
C ARG A 36 6.18 -25.74 14.19
N ALA A 37 5.19 -26.60 14.44
CA ALA A 37 5.14 -27.95 13.87
C ALA A 37 4.92 -27.91 12.35
N GLU A 38 4.05 -27.04 11.85
CA GLU A 38 3.82 -26.85 10.41
C GLU A 38 5.07 -26.33 9.68
N LEU A 39 5.78 -25.38 10.28
CA LEU A 39 7.03 -24.85 9.73
C LEU A 39 8.16 -25.89 9.72
N LEU A 40 8.30 -26.67 10.79
CA LEU A 40 9.32 -27.71 10.88
C LEU A 40 9.03 -28.91 9.97
N SER A 41 7.75 -29.21 9.73
CA SER A 41 7.35 -30.29 8.82
C SER A 41 7.43 -29.89 7.34
N GLY A 42 7.68 -28.60 7.04
CA GLY A 42 7.75 -28.10 5.66
C GLY A 42 6.43 -28.24 4.91
N ARG A 43 5.32 -28.39 5.65
CA ARG A 43 4.01 -28.81 5.16
C ARG A 43 3.08 -27.64 4.84
N LEU A 44 3.63 -26.43 4.69
CA LEU A 44 2.93 -25.30 4.08
C LEU A 44 2.73 -25.60 2.59
N THR A 45 1.86 -26.56 2.28
CA THR A 45 1.19 -26.63 0.98
C THR A 45 0.18 -25.50 0.97
N LEU A 46 0.62 -24.32 0.51
CA LEU A 46 -0.27 -23.29 -0.02
C LEU A 46 -0.70 -23.73 -1.41
N GLU A 47 -1.43 -24.83 -1.49
CA GLU A 47 -2.16 -25.20 -2.68
C GLU A 47 -3.61 -24.78 -2.41
N PRO A 48 -4.14 -23.75 -3.09
CA PRO A 48 -5.58 -23.56 -3.06
C PRO A 48 -6.18 -24.81 -3.70
N GLU A 49 -7.16 -25.40 -3.03
CA GLU A 49 -8.04 -26.41 -3.61
C GLU A 49 -8.79 -25.77 -4.78
N ALA A 50 -8.16 -25.79 -5.95
CA ALA A 50 -8.80 -25.53 -7.23
C ALA A 50 -9.51 -26.83 -7.66
N PRO A 51 -10.71 -26.74 -8.25
CA PRO A 51 -11.48 -27.93 -8.59
C PRO A 51 -10.74 -28.80 -9.62
N GLU A 52 -10.88 -30.11 -9.43
CA GLU A 52 -10.20 -31.19 -10.15
C GLU A 52 -10.22 -31.03 -11.68
N VAL A 53 -9.04 -31.18 -12.31
CA VAL A 53 -8.89 -31.50 -13.74
C VAL A 53 -7.79 -32.58 -13.86
N PRO A 54 -8.04 -33.70 -14.58
CA PRO A 54 -7.28 -34.94 -14.41
C PRO A 54 -5.88 -34.95 -15.04
N GLU A 55 -5.06 -35.85 -14.47
CA GLU A 55 -3.65 -36.12 -14.72
C GLU A 55 -3.25 -36.41 -16.19
N ALA A 56 -2.00 -36.07 -16.52
CA ALA A 56 -1.20 -36.87 -17.46
C ALA A 56 0.31 -36.87 -17.06
N PRO A 57 1.06 -37.97 -17.31
CA PRO A 57 2.25 -38.30 -16.53
C PRO A 57 3.57 -37.95 -17.24
N ALA A 58 4.63 -37.66 -16.47
CA ALA A 58 6.00 -37.80 -16.98
C ALA A 58 7.01 -38.18 -15.90
N LYS A 59 7.58 -39.37 -16.09
CA LYS A 59 8.68 -39.99 -15.33
C LYS A 59 9.97 -39.18 -15.46
N GLY A 60 10.79 -39.15 -14.40
CA GLY A 60 12.21 -38.84 -14.55
C GLY A 60 12.99 -38.54 -13.26
N ARG A 61 13.31 -39.58 -12.47
CA ARG A 61 14.29 -39.46 -11.36
C ARG A 61 15.69 -39.27 -11.93
N ARG A 62 16.40 -38.20 -11.55
CA ARG A 62 17.88 -38.18 -11.50
C ARG A 62 18.39 -37.46 -10.24
N ARG A 63 19.30 -38.16 -9.57
CA ARG A 63 19.92 -37.87 -8.26
C ARG A 63 20.88 -36.66 -8.30
N ALA A 64 20.76 -35.84 -7.27
CA ALA A 64 21.82 -35.25 -6.44
C ALA A 64 22.96 -34.44 -7.08
N ARG A 65 22.95 -33.13 -6.79
CA ARG A 65 24.16 -32.43 -6.34
C ARG A 65 23.79 -31.46 -5.22
N ARG A 66 24.20 -31.78 -4.00
CA ARG A 66 24.00 -30.95 -2.81
C ARG A 66 24.81 -29.66 -2.97
N ARG A 67 24.11 -28.54 -3.13
CA ARG A 67 24.57 -27.16 -2.86
C ARG A 67 23.62 -26.54 -1.85
N PRO A 68 24.07 -25.65 -0.96
CA PRO A 68 23.31 -25.30 0.24
C PRO A 68 22.06 -24.48 -0.15
N LEU A 69 20.94 -25.18 -0.26
CA LEU A 69 19.58 -24.66 -0.48
C LEU A 69 19.04 -23.80 0.68
N LEU A 70 19.87 -23.47 1.68
CA LEU A 70 19.47 -22.66 2.82
C LEU A 70 19.39 -21.16 2.49
N SER A 71 20.03 -20.69 1.41
CA SER A 71 19.97 -19.27 1.03
C SER A 71 18.80 -18.93 0.09
N GLN A 72 18.27 -19.89 -0.67
CA GLN A 72 17.14 -19.66 -1.59
C GLN A 72 15.77 -19.87 -0.91
N LEU A 73 15.69 -20.74 0.09
CA LEU A 73 14.46 -20.95 0.87
C LEU A 73 14.16 -19.79 1.83
N ALA A 74 15.17 -19.07 2.31
CA ALA A 74 14.98 -17.85 3.10
C ALA A 74 14.34 -16.71 2.27
N ALA A 75 14.63 -16.64 0.96
CA ALA A 75 14.06 -15.63 0.06
C ALA A 75 12.62 -15.96 -0.37
N MET A 76 12.27 -17.24 -0.53
CA MET A 76 10.89 -17.66 -0.83
C MET A 76 9.97 -17.70 0.41
N GLY A 77 10.49 -17.98 1.60
CA GLY A 77 9.70 -17.98 2.84
C GLY A 77 9.15 -16.60 3.21
N LEU A 78 9.84 -15.53 2.83
CA LEU A 78 9.38 -14.15 3.03
C LEU A 78 8.20 -13.79 2.09
N ALA A 79 8.07 -14.46 0.95
CA ALA A 79 6.99 -14.23 -0.01
C ALA A 79 5.69 -14.96 0.40
N ALA A 80 5.78 -16.12 1.05
CA ALA A 80 4.64 -16.94 1.45
C ALA A 80 3.99 -16.51 2.78
N ALA A 81 4.70 -15.79 3.65
CA ALA A 81 4.13 -15.29 4.91
C ALA A 81 3.09 -14.16 4.72
N MET A 82 2.92 -13.65 3.49
CA MET A 82 2.04 -12.51 3.17
C MET A 82 0.65 -12.90 2.64
N THR A 83 0.35 -14.20 2.46
CA THR A 83 -0.83 -14.64 1.69
C THR A 83 -2.00 -15.18 2.51
N VAL A 84 -2.08 -14.92 3.82
CA VAL A 84 -3.23 -15.38 4.64
C VAL A 84 -4.36 -14.33 4.72
N SER A 85 -4.20 -13.13 4.14
CA SER A 85 -5.25 -12.10 4.16
C SER A 85 -5.24 -11.16 2.95
N SER A 86 -4.85 -11.66 1.77
CA SER A 86 -4.68 -10.81 0.58
C SER A 86 -5.97 -10.06 0.22
N PHE A 87 -7.14 -10.69 0.20
CA PHE A 87 -8.38 -10.01 -0.19
C PHE A 87 -8.83 -8.88 0.76
N ALA A 88 -8.78 -9.11 2.08
CA ALA A 88 -9.18 -8.10 3.07
C ALA A 88 -8.17 -6.94 3.15
N THR A 89 -6.88 -7.23 2.97
CA THR A 89 -5.83 -6.20 3.05
C THR A 89 -5.91 -5.22 1.87
N TYR A 90 -6.22 -5.70 0.66
CA TYR A 90 -6.39 -4.82 -0.51
C TYR A 90 -7.63 -3.92 -0.40
N GLN A 91 -8.70 -4.42 0.21
CA GLN A 91 -9.95 -3.67 0.41
C GLN A 91 -9.93 -2.79 1.67
N ALA A 92 -8.88 -2.85 2.50
CA ALA A 92 -8.80 -2.03 3.71
C ALA A 92 -8.86 -0.54 3.37
N MET A 93 -9.67 0.19 4.13
CA MET A 93 -9.95 1.61 3.98
C MET A 93 -9.32 2.42 5.12
N PRO A 94 -9.12 3.74 4.94
CA PRO A 94 -8.63 4.60 6.03
C PRO A 94 -9.48 4.42 7.30
N GLY A 95 -8.84 4.06 8.41
CA GLY A 95 -9.50 3.75 9.69
C GLY A 95 -9.55 2.26 10.01
N ASP A 96 -9.40 1.37 9.01
CA ASP A 96 -9.35 -0.07 9.24
C ASP A 96 -8.04 -0.51 9.89
N SER A 97 -8.10 -1.56 10.72
CA SER A 97 -6.94 -2.13 11.41
C SER A 97 -5.85 -2.63 10.45
N LEU A 98 -6.23 -3.11 9.26
CA LEU A 98 -5.30 -3.59 8.23
C LEU A 98 -4.84 -2.50 7.26
N TYR A 99 -5.37 -1.29 7.34
CA TYR A 99 -5.00 -0.20 6.43
C TYR A 99 -3.51 0.19 6.49
N PRO A 100 -2.86 0.27 7.67
CA PRO A 100 -1.42 0.51 7.73
C PRO A 100 -0.60 -0.56 6.97
N LEU A 101 -1.07 -1.82 6.96
CA LEU A 101 -0.43 -2.89 6.22
C LEU A 101 -0.59 -2.71 4.71
N LYS A 102 -1.79 -2.31 4.24
CA LYS A 102 -2.03 -1.92 2.84
C LYS A 102 -1.06 -0.82 2.40
N ARG A 103 -0.93 0.26 3.17
CA ARG A 103 0.00 1.37 2.88
C ARG A 103 1.46 0.93 2.87
N ALA A 104 1.84 0.04 3.80
CA ALA A 104 3.20 -0.51 3.82
C ALA A 104 3.50 -1.35 2.57
N ALA A 105 2.55 -2.16 2.11
CA ALA A 105 2.69 -2.94 0.88
C ALA A 105 2.81 -2.05 -0.36
N GLU A 106 1.92 -1.07 -0.52
CA GLU A 106 1.94 -0.12 -1.65
C GLU A 106 3.23 0.70 -1.69
N SER A 107 3.66 1.26 -0.54
CA SER A 107 4.90 2.03 -0.47
C SER A 107 6.14 1.17 -0.75
N THR A 108 6.09 -0.12 -0.40
CA THR A 108 7.14 -1.08 -0.76
C THR A 108 7.19 -1.27 -2.28
N LEU A 109 6.05 -1.40 -2.95
CA LEU A 109 5.99 -1.47 -4.41
C LEU A 109 6.61 -0.22 -5.04
N VAL A 110 6.24 0.99 -4.61
CA VAL A 110 6.85 2.24 -5.11
C VAL A 110 8.38 2.24 -4.90
N ARG A 111 8.86 1.81 -3.73
CA ARG A 111 10.30 1.80 -3.40
C ARG A 111 11.07 0.75 -4.19
N LEU A 112 10.48 -0.42 -4.44
CA LEU A 112 11.09 -1.50 -5.22
C LEU A 112 11.05 -1.27 -6.74
N SER A 113 10.33 -0.26 -7.23
CA SER A 113 10.46 0.18 -8.63
C SER A 113 11.91 0.50 -8.93
N THR A 114 12.47 -0.16 -9.96
CA THR A 114 13.90 -0.05 -10.30
C THR A 114 14.18 1.13 -11.22
N ASP A 115 13.18 1.57 -11.98
CA ASP A 115 13.26 2.75 -12.83
C ASP A 115 12.34 3.87 -12.33
N ASP A 116 12.74 5.12 -12.60
CA ASP A 116 12.03 6.30 -12.11
C ASP A 116 10.68 6.52 -12.83
N ALA A 117 10.53 6.10 -14.09
CA ALA A 117 9.26 6.20 -14.79
C ALA A 117 8.22 5.19 -14.24
N GLU A 118 8.65 3.98 -13.87
CA GLU A 118 7.85 2.99 -13.15
C GLU A 118 7.50 3.49 -11.76
N ARG A 119 8.45 4.05 -11.01
CA ARG A 119 8.15 4.66 -9.71
C ARG A 119 7.13 5.79 -9.86
N GLY A 120 7.28 6.64 -10.87
CA GLY A 120 6.33 7.72 -11.15
C GLY A 120 4.93 7.20 -11.47
N ARG A 121 4.83 6.12 -12.27
CA ARG A 121 3.56 5.44 -12.56
C ARG A 121 2.91 4.86 -11.29
N ARG A 122 3.67 4.19 -10.42
CA ARG A 122 3.13 3.64 -9.16
C ARG A 122 2.65 4.70 -8.17
N GLU A 123 3.28 5.89 -8.18
CA GLU A 123 2.79 7.04 -7.41
C GLU A 123 1.46 7.56 -7.96
N LEU A 124 1.30 7.63 -9.29
CA LEU A 124 0.01 7.97 -9.91
C LEU A 124 -1.07 6.92 -9.62
N ASP A 125 -0.73 5.63 -9.64
CA ASP A 125 -1.66 4.57 -9.25
C ASP A 125 -2.07 4.72 -7.77
N SER A 126 -1.11 5.05 -6.89
CA SER A 126 -1.38 5.33 -5.47
C SER A 126 -2.34 6.51 -5.30
N ALA A 127 -2.19 7.56 -6.10
CA ALA A 127 -3.09 8.72 -6.12
C ALA A 127 -4.51 8.34 -6.56
N LYS A 128 -4.67 7.49 -7.59
CA LYS A 128 -5.99 6.96 -8.00
C LYS A 128 -6.65 6.18 -6.88
N THR A 129 -5.91 5.27 -6.24
CA THR A 129 -6.43 4.53 -5.08
C THR A 129 -6.82 5.46 -3.93
N ARG A 130 -6.05 6.53 -3.67
CA ARG A 130 -6.45 7.51 -2.64
C ARG A 130 -7.73 8.25 -3.02
N ALA A 131 -7.96 8.57 -4.29
CA ALA A 131 -9.21 9.18 -4.74
C ALA A 131 -10.41 8.25 -4.50
N GLU A 132 -10.28 6.95 -4.80
CA GLU A 132 -11.33 5.95 -4.51
C GLU A 132 -11.62 5.84 -3.01
N GLU A 133 -10.58 5.92 -2.18
CA GLU A 133 -10.72 5.96 -0.72
C GLU A 133 -11.44 7.23 -0.24
N VAL A 134 -11.11 8.41 -0.80
CA VAL A 134 -11.83 9.67 -0.52
C VAL A 134 -13.30 9.53 -0.88
N ALA A 135 -13.63 9.03 -2.07
CA ALA A 135 -15.02 8.82 -2.48
C ALA A 135 -15.79 7.93 -1.51
N SER A 136 -15.15 6.85 -1.05
CA SER A 136 -15.74 5.90 -0.12
C SER A 136 -15.93 6.49 1.27
N LEU A 137 -14.97 7.31 1.73
CA LEU A 137 -15.08 8.02 3.00
C LEU A 137 -16.24 9.02 2.99
N LEU A 138 -16.45 9.74 1.87
CA LEU A 138 -17.58 10.66 1.71
C LEU A 138 -18.96 9.96 1.76
N GLY A 139 -19.03 8.72 1.29
CA GLY A 139 -20.23 7.90 1.38
C GLY A 139 -20.49 7.28 2.77
N SER A 140 -19.60 7.54 3.73
CA SER A 140 -19.63 6.94 5.07
C SER A 140 -19.72 8.03 6.14
N SER A 141 -20.19 7.68 7.33
CA SER A 141 -20.24 8.61 8.49
C SER A 141 -18.86 8.83 9.14
N VAL A 142 -17.78 8.71 8.37
CA VAL A 142 -16.39 8.70 8.87
C VAL A 142 -15.89 10.12 9.13
N GLU A 143 -14.97 10.22 10.10
CA GLU A 143 -14.45 11.45 10.67
C GLU A 143 -13.61 12.29 9.68
N GLY A 144 -13.80 13.62 9.71
CA GLY A 144 -13.07 14.60 8.89
C GLY A 144 -11.54 14.45 8.86
N PRO A 145 -10.84 14.12 9.97
CA PRO A 145 -9.38 13.96 9.95
C PRO A 145 -8.87 12.85 9.02
N LEU A 146 -9.63 11.76 8.84
CA LEU A 146 -9.26 10.69 7.92
C LEU A 146 -9.41 11.13 6.46
N LEU A 147 -10.48 11.87 6.17
CA LEU A 147 -10.71 12.47 4.86
C LEU A 147 -9.59 13.46 4.50
N ASP A 148 -9.24 14.38 5.42
CA ASP A 148 -8.16 15.36 5.25
C ASP A 148 -6.84 14.69 4.93
N LYS A 149 -6.49 13.67 5.73
CA LYS A 149 -5.25 12.93 5.52
C LYS A 149 -5.27 12.21 4.17
N THR A 150 -6.40 11.61 3.77
CA THR A 150 -6.49 10.84 2.52
C THR A 150 -6.43 11.75 1.29
N LEU A 151 -7.08 12.92 1.33
CA LEU A 151 -6.94 13.98 0.32
C LEU A 151 -5.48 14.45 0.19
N LYS A 152 -4.81 14.65 1.33
CA LYS A 152 -3.39 15.02 1.32
C LYS A 152 -2.49 13.93 0.74
N ASP A 153 -2.68 12.67 1.15
CA ASP A 153 -1.93 11.53 0.61
C ASP A 153 -2.15 11.40 -0.93
N MET A 154 -3.37 11.69 -1.42
CA MET A 154 -3.69 11.73 -2.86
C MET A 154 -2.89 12.80 -3.59
N GLU A 155 -2.88 14.03 -3.05
CA GLU A 155 -2.15 15.15 -3.63
C GLU A 155 -0.64 14.89 -3.64
N GLU A 156 -0.08 14.42 -2.53
CA GLU A 156 1.36 14.13 -2.41
C GLU A 156 1.80 13.07 -3.42
N SER A 157 1.04 11.98 -3.55
CA SER A 157 1.32 10.90 -4.52
C SER A 157 1.21 11.42 -5.96
N THR A 158 0.21 12.26 -6.25
CA THR A 158 0.01 12.90 -7.55
C THR A 158 1.24 13.75 -7.93
N ARG A 159 1.64 14.68 -7.05
CA ARG A 159 2.80 15.57 -7.28
C ARG A 159 4.10 14.78 -7.43
N ALA A 160 4.30 13.75 -6.62
CA ALA A 160 5.47 12.88 -6.72
C ALA A 160 5.52 12.13 -8.05
N GLY A 161 4.39 11.58 -8.50
CA GLY A 161 4.26 10.89 -9.77
C GLY A 161 4.51 11.78 -10.97
N ILE A 162 3.85 12.94 -11.02
CA ILE A 162 4.01 13.94 -12.10
C ILE A 162 5.45 14.44 -12.15
N SER A 163 6.01 14.91 -11.03
CA SER A 163 7.39 15.43 -11.00
C SER A 163 8.43 14.40 -11.45
N ARG A 164 8.20 13.11 -11.19
CA ARG A 164 9.11 12.06 -11.64
C ARG A 164 8.92 11.78 -13.13
N LEU A 165 7.68 11.67 -13.60
CA LEU A 165 7.38 11.44 -15.01
C LEU A 165 7.77 12.60 -15.91
N GLU A 166 7.64 13.85 -15.48
CA GLU A 166 8.11 15.01 -16.24
C GLU A 166 9.62 14.97 -16.49
N ARG A 167 10.39 14.43 -15.53
CA ARG A 167 11.85 14.28 -15.65
C ARG A 167 12.25 13.12 -16.53
N THR A 168 11.52 12.00 -16.47
CA THR A 168 11.89 10.75 -17.18
C THR A 168 11.24 10.60 -18.55
N GLU A 169 10.00 11.09 -18.69
CA GLU A 169 9.18 11.05 -19.90
C GLU A 169 8.53 12.43 -20.15
N PRO A 170 9.30 13.47 -20.50
CA PRO A 170 8.74 14.80 -20.75
C PRO A 170 7.64 14.75 -21.83
N ARG A 171 6.54 15.48 -21.62
CA ARG A 171 5.38 15.52 -22.53
C ARG A 171 4.70 14.16 -22.77
N SER A 172 4.87 13.21 -21.85
CA SER A 172 4.18 11.92 -21.93
C SER A 172 2.65 12.11 -21.89
N PRO A 173 1.89 11.50 -22.82
CA PRO A 173 0.43 11.55 -22.78
C PRO A 173 -0.15 10.90 -21.52
N LYS A 174 0.64 10.10 -20.80
CA LYS A 174 0.26 9.49 -19.52
C LYS A 174 -0.10 10.53 -18.46
N ILE A 175 0.64 11.65 -18.39
CA ILE A 175 0.36 12.73 -17.42
C ILE A 175 -0.98 13.38 -17.75
N LYS A 176 -1.22 13.70 -19.02
CA LYS A 176 -2.48 14.31 -19.48
C LYS A 176 -3.68 13.38 -19.26
N ASN A 177 -3.51 12.10 -19.60
CA ASN A 177 -4.55 11.09 -19.36
C ASN A 177 -4.84 10.94 -17.87
N PHE A 178 -3.81 10.82 -17.03
CA PHE A 178 -3.97 10.78 -15.58
C PHE A 178 -4.73 12.01 -15.07
N ALA A 179 -4.32 13.23 -15.47
CA ALA A 179 -4.96 14.46 -15.02
C ALA A 179 -6.45 14.51 -15.39
N ARG A 180 -6.81 14.10 -16.62
CA ARG A 180 -8.21 13.98 -17.04
C ARG A 180 -8.98 12.97 -16.18
N ASP A 181 -8.49 11.74 -16.07
CA ASP A 181 -9.17 10.66 -15.34
C ASP A 181 -9.35 11.03 -13.86
N GLN A 182 -8.32 11.66 -13.28
CA GLN A 182 -8.30 12.08 -11.88
C GLN A 182 -9.26 13.26 -11.62
N LYS A 183 -9.36 14.21 -12.55
CA LYS A 183 -10.36 15.28 -12.51
C LYS A 183 -11.77 14.72 -12.56
N GLU A 184 -12.02 13.75 -13.46
CA GLU A 184 -13.32 13.08 -13.57
C GLU A 184 -13.70 12.37 -12.26
N ALA A 185 -12.73 11.75 -11.58
CA ALA A 185 -12.94 11.11 -10.29
C ALA A 185 -13.23 12.11 -9.16
N VAL A 186 -12.44 13.19 -9.06
CA VAL A 186 -12.48 14.11 -7.90
C VAL A 186 -13.57 15.18 -8.01
N LYS A 187 -13.89 15.67 -9.21
CA LYS A 187 -14.87 16.76 -9.39
C LYS A 187 -16.26 16.48 -8.79
N PRO A 188 -16.84 15.27 -8.90
CA PRO A 188 -18.12 14.97 -8.25
C PRO A 188 -18.08 15.01 -6.72
N MET A 189 -16.90 14.87 -6.12
CA MET A 189 -16.73 14.82 -4.66
C MET A 189 -16.87 16.21 -4.02
N LEU A 190 -16.60 17.28 -4.76
CA LEU A 190 -16.60 18.66 -4.25
C LEU A 190 -17.90 19.05 -3.54
N THR A 191 -19.04 18.56 -4.01
CA THR A 191 -20.36 18.88 -3.45
C THR A 191 -20.61 18.26 -2.08
N GLN A 192 -19.77 17.31 -1.67
CA GLN A 192 -19.88 16.57 -0.42
C GLN A 192 -18.81 17.00 0.61
N LEU A 193 -17.87 17.85 0.23
CA LEU A 193 -16.77 18.28 1.09
C LEU A 193 -17.18 19.42 2.02
N GLY A 194 -16.65 19.40 3.25
CA GLY A 194 -16.67 20.57 4.14
C GLY A 194 -15.76 21.69 3.63
N GLU A 195 -15.91 22.90 4.18
CA GLU A 195 -15.22 24.11 3.69
C GLU A 195 -13.69 23.96 3.59
N ALA A 196 -13.05 23.37 4.61
CA ALA A 196 -11.61 23.18 4.63
C ALA A 196 -11.15 22.18 3.56
N GLN A 197 -11.86 21.07 3.40
CA GLN A 197 -11.54 20.02 2.43
C GLN A 197 -11.84 20.48 1.00
N LEU A 198 -12.88 21.28 0.83
CA LEU A 198 -13.26 21.88 -0.45
C LEU A 198 -12.12 22.75 -0.99
N ALA A 199 -11.60 23.67 -0.18
CA ALA A 199 -10.49 24.53 -0.59
C ALA A 199 -9.24 23.72 -1.00
N GLN A 200 -8.95 22.62 -0.29
CA GLN A 200 -7.85 21.72 -0.65
C GLN A 200 -8.12 21.01 -1.99
N ALA A 201 -9.32 20.46 -2.18
CA ALA A 201 -9.69 19.74 -3.39
C ALA A 201 -9.74 20.66 -4.62
N GLU A 202 -10.19 21.91 -4.46
CA GLU A 202 -10.16 22.92 -5.52
C GLU A 202 -8.73 23.28 -5.94
N GLY A 203 -7.84 23.53 -4.97
CA GLY A 203 -6.41 23.77 -5.28
C GLY A 203 -5.72 22.57 -5.93
N TYR A 204 -6.16 21.35 -5.59
CA TYR A 204 -5.71 20.15 -6.26
C TYR A 204 -6.21 20.04 -7.71
N LEU A 205 -7.49 20.35 -7.95
CA LEU A 205 -8.08 20.35 -9.29
C LEU A 205 -7.41 21.38 -10.19
N ASP A 206 -7.17 22.59 -9.69
CA ASP A 206 -6.42 23.65 -10.40
C ASP A 206 -5.03 23.15 -10.82
N TYR A 207 -4.31 22.49 -9.90
CA TYR A 207 -3.00 21.91 -10.19
C TYR A 207 -3.05 20.87 -11.32
N ILE A 208 -3.99 19.92 -11.30
CA ILE A 208 -4.06 18.88 -12.34
C ILE A 208 -4.64 19.41 -13.66
N GLU A 209 -5.50 20.42 -13.62
CA GLU A 209 -6.03 21.08 -14.83
C GLU A 209 -4.91 21.75 -15.63
N GLY A 210 -4.00 22.45 -14.95
CA GLY A 210 -2.81 23.03 -15.58
C GLY A 210 -1.90 22.02 -16.29
N LEU A 211 -2.04 20.72 -16.00
CA LEU A 211 -1.29 19.64 -16.68
C LEU A 211 -2.04 19.06 -17.89
N ALA A 212 -3.36 19.22 -17.94
CA ALA A 212 -4.23 18.66 -18.97
C ALA A 212 -4.41 19.59 -20.18
N GLU A 213 -4.14 20.89 -20.03
CA GLU A 213 -4.31 21.87 -21.11
C GLU A 213 -3.38 21.58 -22.33
N PRO A 214 -3.82 21.91 -23.56
CA PRO A 214 -2.96 21.85 -24.73
C PRO A 214 -1.87 22.94 -24.66
N GLU A 215 -0.65 22.61 -25.10
CA GLU A 215 0.31 23.65 -25.52
C GLU A 215 -0.22 24.32 -26.79
#